data_AF-A0A9W8LGJ1-F1
#
_entry.id   AF-A0A9W8LGJ1-F1
#
_cell.length_a   1.000
_cell.length_b   1.000
_cell.length_c   1.000
_cell.angle_alpha   90.00
_cell.angle_beta   90.00
_cell.angle_gamma   90.00
#
_symmetry.space_group_name_H-M   'P 1'
#
loop_
_entity.id
_entity.type
_entity.pdbx_description
1 polymer ?
#
loop_
_entity_poly.entity_id
_entity_poly.type
_entity_poly.pdbx_seq_one_letter_code
_entity_poly.pdbx_strand_id
1 'polypeptide(L)' 'MKLMHPFLIGGGITFYAFSKIQDAMCESPTYANDVRNPKYAEIQARKHKAEGH' A
#
# COMPACT_ATOMS: atom_id res chain seq x y z
N MET A 1 28.03 10.69 9.84
CA MET A 1 26.59 10.97 9.93
C MET A 1 26.17 12.36 9.41
N LYS A 2 26.97 13.43 9.57
CA LYS A 2 26.58 14.82 9.26
C LYS A 2 26.29 15.14 7.78
N LEU A 3 26.78 14.36 6.80
CA LEU A 3 26.51 14.59 5.37
C LEU A 3 25.37 13.71 4.80
N MET A 4 25.09 12.56 5.41
CA MET A 4 24.09 11.60 4.89
C MET A 4 22.67 11.86 5.39
N HIS A 5 22.51 12.65 6.45
CA HIS A 5 21.19 12.94 7.03
C HIS A 5 20.15 13.51 6.04
N PRO A 6 20.46 14.41 5.07
CA PRO A 6 19.46 14.85 4.09
C PRO A 6 18.99 13.72 3.18
N PHE A 7 19.88 12.78 2.81
CA PHE A 7 19.52 11.63 1.98
C PHE A 7 18.71 10.60 2.76
N LEU A 8 19.00 10.41 4.05
CA LEU A 8 18.20 9.54 4.91
C LEU A 8 16.81 10.13 5.18
N ILE A 9 16.72 11.44 5.42
CA ILE A 9 15.45 12.14 5.61
C ILE A 9 14.65 12.12 4.30
N GLY A 10 15.27 12.53 3.19
CA GLY A 10 14.65 12.49 1.87
C GLY A 10 14.20 11.08 1.48
N GLY A 11 15.06 10.09 1.66
CA GLY A 11 14.74 8.68 1.42
C GLY A 11 13.60 8.18 2.31
N GLY A 12 13.57 8.55 3.58
CA GLY A 12 12.47 8.23 4.49
C GLY A 12 11.14 8.85 4.05
N ILE A 13 11.15 10.12 3.62
CA ILE A 13 9.97 10.82 3.09
C ILE A 13 9.49 10.14 1.81
N THR A 14 10.39 9.87 0.86
CA THR A 14 10.05 9.20 -0.40
C THR A 14 9.49 7.81 -0.13
N PHE A 15 10.12 7.04 0.75
CA PHE A 15 9.66 5.70 1.11
C PHE A 15 8.23 5.74 1.67
N TYR A 16 7.93 6.66 2.59
CA TYR A 16 6.58 6.82 3.14
C TYR A 16 5.56 7.26 2.09
N ALA A 17 5.94 8.17 1.20
CA ALA A 17 5.05 8.60 0.11
C ALA A 17 4.72 7.43 -0.81
N PHE A 18 5.72 6.64 -1.22
CA PHE A 18 5.52 5.50 -2.09
C PHE A 18 4.79 4.34 -1.40
N SER A 19 4.98 4.12 -0.09
CA SER A 19 4.23 3.10 0.63
C SER A 19 2.72 3.39 0.59
N LYS A 20 2.32 4.66 0.74
CA LYS A 20 0.91 5.07 0.62
C LYS A 20 0.36 4.94 -0.80
N ILE A 21 1.17 5.27 -1.81
CA ILE A 21 0.77 5.09 -3.21
C ILE A 21 0.58 3.60 -3.52
N GLN A 22 1.50 2.74 -3.09
CA GLN A 22 1.39 1.30 -3.27
C GLN A 22 0.15 0.73 -2.59
N ASP A 23 -0.16 1.17 -1.37
CA ASP A 23 -1.38 0.80 -0.66
C ASP A 23 -2.63 1.13 -1.49
N ALA A 24 -2.71 2.34 -2.05
CA ALA A 24 -3.84 2.77 -2.87
C ALA A 24 -3.92 1.98 -4.19
N MET A 25 -2.79 1.69 -4.83
CA MET A 25 -2.76 0.91 -6.07
C MET A 25 -3.26 -0.53 -5.86
N CYS A 26 -2.92 -1.14 -4.73
CA CYS A 26 -3.38 -2.48 -4.38
C CYS A 26 -4.91 -2.54 -4.23
N GLU A 27 -5.56 -1.43 -3.88
CA GLU A 27 -7.02 -1.36 -3.75
C GLU A 27 -7.74 -0.96 -5.05
N SER A 28 -6.98 -0.62 -6.11
CA SER A 28 -7.56 -0.26 -7.40
C SER A 28 -8.32 -1.44 -8.04
N PRO A 29 -9.36 -1.19 -8.85
CA PRO A 29 -10.16 -2.25 -9.46
C PRO A 29 -9.36 -3.24 -10.28
N THR A 30 -8.27 -2.76 -10.91
CA THR A 30 -7.36 -3.57 -11.73
C THR A 30 -6.62 -4.63 -10.91
N TYR A 31 -6.22 -4.31 -9.68
CA TYR A 31 -5.36 -5.17 -8.85
C TYR A 31 -6.07 -5.76 -7.62
N ALA A 32 -7.24 -5.26 -7.25
CA ALA A 32 -7.99 -5.68 -6.06
C ALA A 32 -8.38 -7.17 -6.05
N ASN A 33 -8.47 -7.78 -7.23
CA ASN A 33 -8.85 -9.19 -7.38
C ASN A 33 -7.68 -10.10 -7.81
N ASP A 34 -6.46 -9.57 -7.95
CA ASP A 34 -5.28 -10.41 -8.22
C ASP A 34 -4.84 -11.12 -6.94
N VAL A 35 -4.75 -12.45 -6.97
CA VAL A 35 -4.32 -13.28 -5.82
C VAL A 35 -2.89 -13.02 -5.37
N ARG A 36 -2.05 -12.44 -6.24
CA ARG A 36 -0.67 -12.06 -5.92
C ARG A 36 -0.58 -10.72 -5.20
N ASN A 37 -1.69 -9.97 -5.15
CA ASN A 37 -1.75 -8.73 -4.41
C ASN A 37 -1.55 -9.03 -2.92
N PRO A 38 -0.55 -8.43 -2.25
CA PRO A 38 -0.30 -8.70 -0.84
C PRO A 38 -1.50 -8.35 0.07
N LYS A 39 -2.41 -7.48 -0.40
CA LYS A 39 -3.64 -7.10 0.33
C LYS A 39 -4.87 -7.90 -0.10
N TYR A 40 -4.73 -8.91 -0.97
CA TYR A 40 -5.86 -9.67 -1.51
C TYR A 40 -6.79 -10.19 -0.41
N ALA A 41 -6.24 -10.86 0.61
CA ALA A 41 -7.03 -11.44 1.70
C ALA A 41 -7.84 -10.39 2.49
N GLU A 42 -7.24 -9.24 2.81
CA GLU A 42 -7.93 -8.14 3.49
C GLU A 42 -9.02 -7.53 2.62
N ILE A 43 -8.74 -7.32 1.33
CA ILE A 43 -9.70 -6.73 0.39
C ILE A 43 -10.92 -7.63 0.24
N GLN A 44 -10.73 -8.94 0.04
CA GLN A 44 -11.85 -9.88 -0.06
C GLN A 44 -12.64 -9.97 1.25
N ALA A 45 -11.95 -10.04 2.40
CA ALA A 45 -12.62 -10.04 3.71
C ALA A 45 -13.50 -8.80 3.93
N ARG A 46 -13.06 -7.61 3.48
CA ARG A 46 -13.89 -6.39 3.53
C ARG A 46 -15.08 -6.46 2.58
N LYS A 47 -14.91 -6.98 1.37
CA LYS A 47 -16.01 -7.17 0.40
C LYS A 47 -17.08 -8.12 0.94
N HIS A 48 -16.68 -9.29 1.43
CA HIS A 48 -17.61 -10.27 2.01
C HIS A 48 -18.37 -9.71 3.23
N LYS A 49 -17.72 -8.90 4.08
CA LYS A 49 -18.40 -8.22 5.19
C LYS A 49 -19.40 -7.17 4.72
N ALA A 50 -19.11 -6.46 3.64
CA ALA A 50 -20.00 -5.45 3.07
C ALA A 50 -21.22 -6.08 2.37
N GLU A 51 -21.07 -7.29 1.82
CA GLU A 51 -22.14 -8.05 1.15
C GLU A 51 -23.05 -8.81 2.13
N GLY A 52 -22.61 -9.01 3.37
CA GLY A 52 -23.34 -9.72 4.42
C GLY A 52 -24.33 -8.88 5.24
N HIS A 53 -24.64 -7.66 4.81
CA HIS A 53 -25.58 -6.73 5.43
C HIS A 53 -26.74 -6.38 4.50
#